data_AF-A0A9N9AE13-F1
#
_entry.id   AF-A0A9N9AE13-F1
#
_cell.length_a   1.000
_cell.length_b   1.000
_cell.length_c   1.000
_cell.angle_alpha   90.00
_cell.angle_beta   90.00
_cell.angle_gamma   90.00
#
_symmetry.space_group_name_H-M   'P 1'
#
loop_
_entity.id
_entity.type
_entity.pdbx_description
1 polymer ?
#
loop_
_entity_poly.entity_id
_entity_poly.type
_entity_poly.pdbx_seq_one_letter_code
_entity_poly.pdbx_strand_id
1 'polypeptide(L)'
;MNSNEPHDQNDVTSNDRHPNIASTTTTRKGKRVKKIKRFLRNNCNKSRIILFHLFILMIAAIIVIIIFLLNNPSIFIRPHCKAPFGAASLNSTFNTLGQLETGMSYNSNNEYNVVNSLGFTGKYQFTEQTLKDLGYYTPKDNVYYKNGSDKNNWAGKFTGKNGCNSYQDFLDNKFNVQEIAIREEFQMDLRIINDTLPQNQSLDSFLNKPLKFTGCNISAGGVSLNNITLAGILAVAHLIGAANAAQALVSGNSPCDDMGTSITKYLTDFSECDFPAEQVTDAVNSFENNS
;
A
#
# COMPACT_ATOMS: atom_id res chain seq x y z
N MET A 1 5.70 -95.04 -26.89
CA MET A 1 6.11 -94.33 -28.14
C MET A 1 4.89 -93.59 -28.68
N ASN A 2 5.11 -92.58 -29.52
CA ASN A 2 4.18 -92.08 -30.56
C ASN A 2 2.79 -91.49 -30.19
N SER A 3 2.65 -90.17 -30.46
CA SER A 3 1.73 -89.52 -31.44
C SER A 3 0.18 -89.73 -31.47
N ASN A 4 -0.50 -88.60 -31.71
CA ASN A 4 -1.78 -88.37 -32.46
C ASN A 4 -3.19 -88.53 -31.82
N GLU A 5 -4.01 -87.46 -32.00
CA GLU A 5 -5.47 -87.40 -32.34
C GLU A 5 -6.53 -88.07 -31.42
N PRO A 6 -7.88 -87.95 -31.63
CA PRO A 6 -8.72 -87.15 -32.57
C PRO A 6 -9.53 -86.03 -31.82
N HIS A 7 -10.82 -85.61 -31.99
CA HIS A 7 -12.08 -85.88 -32.77
C HIS A 7 -13.05 -84.65 -32.52
N ASP A 8 -14.24 -84.36 -33.10
CA ASP A 8 -15.07 -84.90 -34.22
C ASP A 8 -16.16 -83.89 -34.77
N GLN A 9 -16.92 -84.35 -35.79
CA GLN A 9 -18.25 -84.06 -36.40
C GLN A 9 -19.43 -83.43 -35.54
N ASN A 10 -20.61 -82.96 -36.03
CA ASN A 10 -21.32 -82.62 -37.31
C ASN A 10 -22.49 -81.63 -36.94
N ASP A 11 -23.21 -80.80 -37.74
CA ASP A 11 -23.87 -80.85 -39.07
C ASP A 11 -25.20 -81.68 -39.13
N VAL A 12 -26.34 -81.31 -39.78
CA VAL A 12 -26.72 -80.20 -40.71
C VAL A 12 -28.28 -80.01 -40.88
N THR A 13 -28.78 -78.97 -41.58
CA THR A 13 -30.17 -78.76 -42.21
C THR A 13 -31.44 -78.56 -41.31
N SER A 14 -32.62 -78.04 -41.75
CA SER A 14 -33.06 -77.14 -42.88
C SER A 14 -34.56 -76.73 -42.77
N ASN A 15 -34.96 -75.58 -43.35
CA ASN A 15 -36.30 -75.18 -43.91
C ASN A 15 -37.58 -75.28 -42.99
N ASP A 16 -38.74 -74.66 -43.27
CA ASP A 16 -39.35 -74.21 -44.54
C ASP A 16 -40.45 -73.10 -44.40
N ARG A 17 -40.89 -72.52 -45.53
CA ARG A 17 -42.17 -71.81 -45.83
C ARG A 17 -42.61 -70.48 -45.14
N HIS A 18 -42.47 -69.40 -45.94
CA HIS A 18 -43.39 -68.27 -46.24
C HIS A 18 -44.93 -68.42 -46.02
N PRO A 19 -45.78 -67.35 -46.10
CA PRO A 19 -45.51 -65.88 -46.23
C PRO A 19 -46.46 -64.89 -45.45
N ASN A 20 -46.21 -63.59 -45.66
CA ASN A 20 -47.19 -62.48 -45.89
C ASN A 20 -47.69 -61.48 -44.80
N ILE A 21 -47.38 -60.20 -45.08
CA ILE A 21 -48.22 -58.98 -45.04
C ILE A 21 -48.60 -58.37 -43.66
N ALA A 22 -47.67 -57.53 -43.19
CA ALA A 22 -47.82 -56.11 -42.85
C ALA A 22 -49.07 -55.56 -42.09
N SER A 23 -48.77 -54.84 -41.00
CA SER A 23 -49.45 -53.57 -40.66
C SER A 23 -48.46 -52.58 -40.03
N THR A 24 -48.52 -51.30 -40.43
CA THR A 24 -47.50 -50.28 -40.12
C THR A 24 -47.86 -49.37 -38.93
N THR A 25 -46.96 -49.26 -37.93
CA THR A 25 -47.07 -48.21 -36.88
C THR A 25 -45.71 -47.63 -36.42
N THR A 26 -44.71 -47.61 -37.29
CA THR A 26 -43.29 -47.33 -36.99
C THR A 26 -42.94 -45.84 -36.73
N THR A 27 -43.83 -45.05 -36.12
CA THR A 27 -43.74 -43.56 -36.16
C THR A 27 -43.90 -42.78 -34.84
N ARG A 28 -44.29 -43.38 -33.70
CA ARG A 28 -44.44 -42.64 -32.41
C ARG A 28 -43.24 -42.71 -31.44
N LYS A 29 -42.69 -43.90 -31.16
CA LYS A 29 -41.62 -44.09 -30.14
C LYS A 29 -40.32 -43.33 -30.50
N GLY A 30 -39.82 -43.50 -31.73
CA GLY A 30 -38.55 -42.91 -32.20
C GLY A 30 -38.54 -41.37 -32.24
N LYS A 31 -39.65 -40.73 -32.62
CA LYS A 31 -39.77 -39.25 -32.60
C LYS A 31 -39.71 -38.70 -31.17
N ARG A 32 -40.33 -39.38 -30.18
CA ARG A 32 -40.29 -38.96 -28.76
C ARG A 32 -38.87 -39.07 -28.19
N VAL A 33 -38.17 -40.17 -28.45
CA VAL A 33 -36.76 -40.35 -28.01
C VAL A 33 -35.81 -39.35 -28.68
N LYS A 34 -35.95 -39.08 -29.99
CA LYS A 34 -35.15 -38.03 -30.67
C LYS A 34 -35.46 -36.63 -30.12
N LYS A 35 -36.72 -36.31 -29.77
CA LYS A 35 -37.08 -35.01 -29.16
C LYS A 35 -36.47 -34.88 -27.75
N ILE A 36 -36.48 -35.93 -26.94
CA ILE A 36 -35.84 -35.96 -25.61
C ILE A 36 -34.32 -35.86 -25.72
N LYS A 37 -33.66 -36.65 -26.59
CA LYS A 37 -32.20 -36.55 -26.82
C LYS A 37 -31.76 -35.23 -27.47
N ARG A 38 -32.68 -34.43 -28.03
CA ARG A 38 -32.43 -33.05 -28.50
C ARG A 38 -32.69 -32.03 -27.38
N PHE A 39 -33.73 -32.20 -26.57
CA PHE A 39 -33.99 -31.36 -25.38
C PHE A 39 -32.84 -31.45 -24.35
N LEU A 40 -32.37 -32.67 -24.04
CA LEU A 40 -31.20 -32.92 -23.17
C LEU A 40 -29.85 -32.46 -23.78
N ARG A 41 -29.83 -32.10 -25.07
CA ARG A 41 -28.64 -31.59 -25.77
C ARG A 41 -28.65 -30.06 -25.88
N ASN A 42 -29.83 -29.47 -26.05
CA ASN A 42 -30.03 -28.02 -26.09
C ASN A 42 -30.07 -27.40 -24.68
N ASN A 43 -30.58 -28.12 -23.66
CA ASN A 43 -30.39 -27.76 -22.25
C ASN A 43 -28.96 -28.13 -21.81
N CYS A 44 -27.98 -27.51 -22.45
CA CYS A 44 -26.57 -27.79 -22.20
C CYS A 44 -26.18 -27.24 -20.83
N ASN A 45 -26.19 -28.10 -19.80
CA ASN A 45 -25.84 -27.74 -18.43
C ASN A 45 -24.48 -27.05 -18.31
N LYS A 46 -23.59 -27.14 -19.31
CA LYS A 46 -22.37 -26.32 -19.42
C LYS A 46 -22.63 -24.84 -19.10
N SER A 47 -23.70 -24.21 -19.61
CA SER A 47 -23.95 -22.79 -19.32
C SER A 47 -24.29 -22.52 -17.85
N ARG A 48 -24.97 -23.45 -17.17
CA ARG A 48 -25.28 -23.35 -15.74
C ARG A 48 -24.07 -23.71 -14.86
N ILE A 49 -23.27 -24.68 -15.29
CA ILE A 49 -22.01 -25.08 -14.62
C ILE A 49 -20.97 -23.96 -14.73
N ILE A 50 -20.83 -23.32 -15.90
CA ILE A 50 -19.99 -22.15 -16.11
C ILE A 50 -20.47 -21.00 -15.21
N LEU A 51 -21.76 -20.69 -15.20
CA LEU A 51 -22.30 -19.64 -14.32
C LEU A 51 -22.07 -19.94 -12.83
N PHE A 52 -22.20 -21.21 -12.42
CA PHE A 52 -21.93 -21.66 -11.06
C PHE A 52 -20.44 -21.59 -10.69
N HIS A 53 -19.54 -21.93 -11.62
CA HIS A 53 -18.09 -21.75 -11.43
C HIS A 53 -17.69 -20.28 -11.38
N LEU A 54 -18.26 -19.42 -12.24
CA LEU A 54 -18.06 -17.96 -12.17
C LEU A 54 -18.57 -17.38 -10.85
N PHE A 55 -19.70 -17.87 -10.34
CA PHE A 55 -20.23 -17.48 -9.03
C PHE A 55 -19.32 -17.93 -7.86
N ILE A 56 -18.79 -19.16 -7.92
CA ILE A 56 -17.79 -19.64 -6.95
C ILE A 56 -16.49 -18.83 -7.02
N LEU A 57 -15.98 -18.51 -8.22
CA LEU A 57 -14.79 -17.69 -8.40
C LEU A 57 -15.00 -16.25 -7.91
N MET A 58 -16.20 -15.68 -8.13
CA MET A 58 -16.58 -14.38 -7.59
C MET A 58 -16.64 -14.41 -6.05
N ILE A 59 -17.23 -15.44 -5.45
CA ILE A 59 -17.24 -15.63 -3.98
C ILE A 59 -15.82 -15.81 -3.45
N ALA A 60 -14.97 -16.61 -4.10
CA ALA A 60 -13.58 -16.79 -3.71
C ALA A 60 -12.79 -15.48 -3.78
N ALA A 61 -12.97 -14.69 -4.84
CA ALA A 61 -12.37 -13.36 -4.96
C ALA A 61 -12.87 -12.41 -3.87
N ILE A 62 -14.18 -12.39 -3.59
CA ILE A 62 -14.77 -11.59 -2.50
C ILE A 62 -14.21 -12.03 -1.13
N ILE A 63 -14.05 -13.33 -0.87
CA ILE A 63 -13.47 -13.85 0.38
C ILE A 63 -11.99 -13.44 0.50
N VAL A 64 -11.20 -13.55 -0.58
CA VAL A 64 -9.80 -13.09 -0.60
C VAL A 64 -9.72 -11.58 -0.35
N ILE A 65 -10.60 -10.78 -0.97
CA ILE A 65 -10.70 -9.34 -0.72
C ILE A 65 -11.08 -9.06 0.74
N ILE A 66 -12.06 -9.77 1.31
CA ILE A 66 -12.46 -9.60 2.71
C ILE A 66 -11.30 -9.95 3.67
N ILE A 67 -10.60 -11.06 3.46
CA ILE A 67 -9.44 -11.44 4.27
C ILE A 67 -8.33 -10.38 4.13
N PHE A 68 -8.07 -9.90 2.91
CA PHE A 68 -7.09 -8.85 2.65
C PHE A 68 -7.45 -7.53 3.35
N LEU A 69 -8.72 -7.10 3.33
CA LEU A 69 -9.19 -5.89 4.00
C LEU A 69 -9.25 -6.02 5.53
N LEU A 70 -9.59 -7.20 6.07
CA LEU A 70 -9.54 -7.48 7.51
C LEU A 70 -8.10 -7.47 8.05
N ASN A 71 -7.14 -7.94 7.26
CA ASN A 71 -5.72 -7.92 7.61
C ASN A 71 -5.07 -6.53 7.39
N ASN A 72 -5.68 -5.66 6.57
CA ASN A 72 -5.16 -4.33 6.21
C ASN A 72 -6.25 -3.25 6.34
N PRO A 73 -6.79 -2.98 7.55
CA PRO A 73 -7.87 -1.99 7.75
C PRO A 73 -7.48 -0.56 7.33
N SER A 74 -6.17 -0.26 7.32
CA SER A 74 -5.56 0.99 6.83
C SER A 74 -5.98 1.37 5.40
N ILE A 75 -6.39 0.40 4.57
CA ILE A 75 -6.78 0.60 3.17
C ILE A 75 -8.02 1.50 3.02
N PHE A 76 -8.91 1.52 4.03
CA PHE A 76 -10.09 2.39 4.04
C PHE A 76 -10.15 3.34 5.24
N ILE A 77 -9.42 3.08 6.32
CA ILE A 77 -9.29 3.98 7.46
C ILE A 77 -7.88 4.57 7.44
N ARG A 78 -7.75 5.80 6.93
CA ARG A 78 -6.51 6.57 7.06
C ARG A 78 -6.27 6.85 8.56
N PRO A 79 -5.07 6.57 9.10
CA PRO A 79 -4.78 6.85 10.50
C PRO A 79 -4.76 8.37 10.75
N HIS A 80 -5.33 8.77 11.88
CA HIS A 80 -5.26 10.13 12.40
C HIS A 80 -4.49 10.11 13.72
N CYS A 81 -3.52 11.00 13.87
CA CYS A 81 -2.76 11.17 15.10
C CYS A 81 -3.67 11.77 16.17
N LYS A 82 -3.79 11.08 17.31
CA LYS A 82 -4.58 11.50 18.47
C LYS A 82 -3.77 11.27 19.74
N ALA A 83 -3.50 12.33 20.50
CA ALA A 83 -2.74 12.25 21.75
C ALA A 83 -2.89 13.52 22.61
N PRO A 84 -2.65 13.43 23.94
CA PRO A 84 -2.47 14.62 24.76
C PRO A 84 -1.20 15.38 24.37
N PHE A 85 -1.24 16.71 24.50
CA PHE A 85 -0.15 17.62 24.15
C PHE A 85 1.20 17.23 24.77
N GLY A 86 2.28 17.31 23.97
CA GLY A 86 3.65 17.03 24.40
C GLY A 86 4.18 15.66 23.96
N ALA A 87 5.07 15.05 24.74
CA ALA A 87 5.91 13.92 24.27
C ALA A 87 5.12 12.67 23.83
N ALA A 88 3.93 12.43 24.41
CA ALA A 88 3.03 11.38 23.96
C ALA A 88 2.50 11.65 22.55
N SER A 89 2.22 12.91 22.23
CA SER A 89 1.81 13.38 20.90
C SER A 89 2.95 13.35 19.89
N LEU A 90 4.18 13.69 20.30
CA LEU A 90 5.36 13.53 19.43
C LEU A 90 5.57 12.07 19.00
N ASN A 91 5.51 11.13 19.94
CA ASN A 91 5.63 9.69 19.60
C ASN A 91 4.40 9.15 18.84
N SER A 92 3.20 9.65 19.11
CA SER A 92 2.00 9.35 18.32
C SER A 92 2.12 9.87 16.88
N THR A 93 2.80 11.00 16.69
CA THR A 93 3.06 11.62 15.37
C THR A 93 3.98 10.73 14.54
N PHE A 94 5.12 10.30 15.09
CA PHE A 94 6.02 9.38 14.40
C PHE A 94 5.34 8.03 14.09
N ASN A 95 4.57 7.45 15.02
CA ASN A 95 3.81 6.23 14.72
C ASN A 95 2.78 6.45 13.60
N THR A 96 1.97 7.50 13.67
CA THR A 96 0.97 7.82 12.62
C THR A 96 1.64 8.04 11.27
N LEU A 97 2.77 8.76 11.23
CA LEU A 97 3.54 8.98 10.00
C LEU A 97 4.02 7.65 9.40
N GLY A 98 4.62 6.77 10.21
CA GLY A 98 5.04 5.44 9.75
C GLY A 98 3.87 4.59 9.19
N GLN A 99 2.67 4.71 9.76
CA GLN A 99 1.47 4.08 9.22
C GLN A 99 0.97 4.71 7.90
N LEU A 100 1.16 6.02 7.70
CA LEU A 100 0.83 6.71 6.45
C LEU A 100 1.78 6.31 5.32
N GLU A 101 3.09 6.30 5.59
CA GLU A 101 4.13 6.06 4.59
C GLU A 101 4.25 4.57 4.20
N THR A 102 3.96 3.63 5.11
CA THR A 102 4.07 2.18 4.84
C THR A 102 2.73 1.45 4.70
N GLY A 103 1.62 2.02 5.19
CA GLY A 103 0.33 1.34 5.36
C GLY A 103 0.28 0.31 6.50
N MET A 104 1.41 0.03 7.16
CA MET A 104 1.56 -1.01 8.19
C MET A 104 0.97 -0.57 9.55
N SER A 105 0.97 -1.51 10.51
CA SER A 105 0.67 -1.21 11.92
C SER A 105 1.97 -0.97 12.70
N TYR A 106 1.99 0.07 13.54
CA TYR A 106 3.17 0.52 14.31
C TYR A 106 3.69 -0.47 15.37
N ASN A 107 3.01 -1.60 15.54
CA ASN A 107 3.39 -2.71 16.43
C ASN A 107 3.87 -3.96 15.67
N SER A 108 4.07 -3.87 14.35
CA SER A 108 4.42 -5.02 13.51
C SER A 108 5.92 -5.30 13.43
N ASN A 109 6.78 -4.34 13.81
CA ASN A 109 8.24 -4.25 13.57
C ASN A 109 8.68 -4.32 12.09
N ASN A 110 7.92 -4.97 11.21
CA ASN A 110 8.18 -5.09 9.78
C ASN A 110 8.15 -3.73 9.03
N GLU A 111 7.59 -2.68 9.64
CA GLU A 111 7.56 -1.31 9.09
C GLU A 111 8.96 -0.78 8.72
N TYR A 112 10.00 -1.12 9.50
CA TYR A 112 11.38 -0.67 9.24
C TYR A 112 12.01 -1.29 7.99
N ASN A 113 11.49 -2.42 7.50
CA ASN A 113 12.01 -3.12 6.32
C ASN A 113 11.22 -2.82 5.03
N VAL A 114 10.24 -1.91 5.06
CA VAL A 114 9.41 -1.56 3.89
C VAL A 114 10.21 -0.75 2.88
N VAL A 115 10.27 -1.22 1.62
CA VAL A 115 10.90 -0.49 0.51
C VAL A 115 9.94 -0.44 -0.67
N ASN A 116 9.61 0.75 -1.16
CA ASN A 116 8.69 0.91 -2.29
C ASN A 116 9.38 0.75 -3.66
N SER A 117 8.60 0.76 -4.74
CA SER A 117 9.13 0.59 -6.12
C SER A 117 10.04 1.72 -6.61
N LEU A 118 10.07 2.86 -5.92
CA LEU A 118 10.97 4.00 -6.15
C LEU A 118 12.17 4.00 -5.18
N GLY A 119 12.36 2.91 -4.43
CA GLY A 119 13.48 2.72 -3.51
C GLY A 119 13.43 3.56 -2.23
N PHE A 120 12.32 4.25 -1.94
CA PHE A 120 12.13 4.93 -0.65
C PHE A 120 12.13 3.88 0.46
N THR A 121 12.80 4.16 1.58
CA THR A 121 13.27 3.10 2.48
C THR A 121 12.84 3.24 3.94
N GLY A 122 12.36 2.13 4.51
CA GLY A 122 12.01 2.00 5.91
C GLY A 122 10.69 2.64 6.33
N LYS A 123 10.48 2.74 7.64
CA LYS A 123 9.22 3.18 8.27
C LYS A 123 8.79 4.57 7.83
N TYR A 124 9.76 5.45 7.63
CA TYR A 124 9.57 6.85 7.20
C TYR A 124 9.96 7.07 5.73
N GLN A 125 10.00 6.00 4.93
CA GLN A 125 10.22 6.05 3.48
C GLN A 125 11.35 7.01 3.05
N PHE A 126 12.49 6.99 3.75
CA PHE A 126 13.57 7.94 3.54
C PHE A 126 14.14 7.89 2.11
N THR A 127 14.65 9.05 1.65
CA THR A 127 15.32 9.19 0.34
C THR A 127 16.84 9.29 0.48
N GLU A 128 17.56 9.05 -0.62
CA GLU A 128 19.01 9.27 -0.71
C GLU A 128 19.40 10.73 -0.42
N GLN A 129 18.52 11.69 -0.72
CA GLN A 129 18.75 13.11 -0.42
C GLN A 129 18.56 13.39 1.09
N THR A 130 17.50 12.87 1.71
CA THR A 130 17.24 13.03 3.15
C THR A 130 18.40 12.47 3.98
N LEU A 131 18.83 11.22 3.71
CA LEU A 131 19.92 10.59 4.47
C LEU A 131 21.30 11.20 4.16
N LYS A 132 21.47 11.88 3.03
CA LYS A 132 22.65 12.68 2.70
C LYS A 132 22.71 13.97 3.49
N ASP A 133 21.60 14.72 3.54
CA ASP A 133 21.54 15.99 4.26
C ASP A 133 21.66 15.79 5.79
N LEU A 134 21.13 14.67 6.30
CA LEU A 134 21.32 14.22 7.68
C LEU A 134 22.69 13.59 7.97
N GLY A 135 23.54 13.39 6.95
CA GLY A 135 24.90 12.86 7.10
C GLY A 135 25.01 11.35 7.37
N TYR A 136 23.95 10.57 7.17
CA TYR A 136 23.99 9.09 7.22
C TYR A 136 24.56 8.46 5.96
N TYR A 137 24.44 9.13 4.81
CA TYR A 137 24.71 8.55 3.50
C TYR A 137 25.54 9.49 2.61
N THR A 138 26.55 8.94 1.97
CA THR A 138 27.33 9.59 0.92
C THR A 138 26.95 8.96 -0.42
N PRO A 139 26.18 9.65 -1.29
CA PRO A 139 25.91 9.20 -2.64
C PRO A 139 27.19 8.91 -3.43
N LYS A 140 27.14 7.92 -4.33
CA LYS A 140 28.25 7.54 -5.20
C LYS A 140 28.67 8.67 -6.16
N ASP A 141 27.67 9.40 -6.62
CA ASP A 141 27.70 10.51 -7.57
C ASP A 141 26.46 11.38 -7.29
N ASN A 142 26.29 12.49 -8.00
CA ASN A 142 25.14 13.38 -7.80
C ASN A 142 23.91 12.92 -8.60
N VAL A 143 23.62 11.60 -8.62
CA VAL A 143 22.50 10.99 -9.36
C VAL A 143 21.63 10.14 -8.43
N TYR A 144 20.41 10.62 -8.14
CA TYR A 144 19.45 10.02 -7.20
C TYR A 144 18.02 10.47 -7.53
N TYR A 145 17.01 10.06 -6.76
CA TYR A 145 15.60 10.37 -7.03
C TYR A 145 15.39 11.87 -7.31
N LYS A 146 14.66 12.19 -8.40
CA LYS A 146 14.43 13.55 -8.94
C LYS A 146 15.68 14.33 -9.41
N ASN A 147 16.89 13.85 -9.13
CA ASN A 147 18.15 14.42 -9.58
C ASN A 147 18.87 13.43 -10.49
N GLY A 148 18.37 13.27 -11.72
CA GLY A 148 18.95 12.37 -12.73
C GLY A 148 18.57 10.90 -12.63
N SER A 149 17.87 10.45 -11.58
CA SER A 149 17.30 9.11 -11.45
C SER A 149 15.79 9.15 -11.18
N ASP A 150 15.09 8.12 -11.67
CA ASP A 150 13.65 7.87 -11.44
C ASP A 150 13.35 7.26 -10.06
N LYS A 151 14.39 6.82 -9.34
CA LYS A 151 14.32 6.15 -8.04
C LYS A 151 15.55 6.42 -7.17
N ASN A 152 15.45 6.06 -5.90
CA ASN A 152 16.58 5.91 -4.99
C ASN A 152 17.33 4.60 -5.31
N ASN A 153 18.66 4.67 -5.49
CA ASN A 153 19.48 3.53 -5.92
C ASN A 153 20.35 2.93 -4.81
N TRP A 154 20.64 3.67 -3.74
CA TRP A 154 21.47 3.25 -2.60
C TRP A 154 22.88 2.76 -2.97
N ALA A 155 23.40 3.24 -4.10
CA ALA A 155 24.67 2.80 -4.72
C ALA A 155 25.94 3.44 -4.11
N GLY A 156 25.77 4.35 -3.16
CA GLY A 156 26.81 5.05 -2.40
C GLY A 156 27.30 4.27 -1.18
N LYS A 157 27.52 4.98 -0.06
CA LYS A 157 27.99 4.40 1.21
C LYS A 157 27.29 5.04 2.41
N PHE A 158 26.96 4.24 3.41
CA PHE A 158 26.58 4.75 4.72
C PHE A 158 27.83 5.20 5.49
N THR A 159 27.70 6.21 6.35
CA THR A 159 28.83 6.94 6.96
C THR A 159 29.32 6.36 8.28
N GLY A 160 28.58 5.43 8.90
CA GLY A 160 28.82 4.96 10.27
C GLY A 160 28.10 5.80 11.33
N LYS A 161 27.42 6.90 10.95
CA LYS A 161 26.66 7.76 11.88
C LYS A 161 25.65 6.92 12.68
N ASN A 162 25.63 7.13 14.01
CA ASN A 162 24.79 6.42 14.98
C ASN A 162 24.83 4.88 14.80
N GLY A 163 26.01 4.35 14.48
CA GLY A 163 26.28 2.91 14.34
C GLY A 163 25.82 2.28 13.02
N CYS A 164 25.21 3.05 12.12
CA CYS A 164 24.71 2.57 10.83
C CYS A 164 25.80 2.61 9.76
N ASN A 165 26.36 1.44 9.42
CA ASN A 165 27.51 1.29 8.53
C ASN A 165 27.11 0.78 7.13
N SER A 166 25.86 0.41 6.93
CA SER A 166 25.34 -0.17 5.68
C SER A 166 23.84 0.06 5.53
N TYR A 167 23.34 -0.09 4.30
CA TYR A 167 21.91 -0.06 3.99
C TYR A 167 21.11 -1.14 4.77
N GLN A 168 21.74 -2.27 5.07
CA GLN A 168 21.13 -3.34 5.87
C GLN A 168 21.02 -2.94 7.36
N ASP A 169 22.05 -2.31 7.94
CA ASP A 169 21.96 -1.75 9.30
C ASP A 169 20.83 -0.72 9.41
N PHE A 170 20.58 0.05 8.34
CA PHE A 170 19.48 1.00 8.27
C PHE A 170 18.11 0.30 8.22
N LEU A 171 17.92 -0.65 7.30
CA LEU A 171 16.67 -1.43 7.17
C LEU A 171 16.32 -2.22 8.43
N ASP A 172 17.31 -2.82 9.09
CA ASP A 172 17.11 -3.57 10.34
C ASP A 172 16.90 -2.65 11.56
N ASN A 173 16.79 -1.33 11.34
CA ASN A 173 16.67 -0.27 12.35
C ASN A 173 17.68 -0.43 13.50
N LYS A 174 18.91 -0.80 13.14
CA LYS A 174 19.97 -1.10 14.11
C LYS A 174 20.29 0.13 14.96
N PHE A 175 20.39 -0.05 16.27
CA PHE A 175 20.52 1.04 17.24
C PHE A 175 19.39 2.10 17.17
N ASN A 176 18.22 1.72 16.66
CA ASN A 176 17.07 2.60 16.39
C ASN A 176 17.34 3.71 15.35
N VAL A 177 18.27 3.50 14.41
CA VAL A 177 18.72 4.56 13.48
C VAL A 177 17.60 5.25 12.68
N GLN A 178 16.53 4.55 12.29
CA GLN A 178 15.38 5.18 11.61
C GLN A 178 14.58 6.10 12.54
N GLU A 179 14.43 5.71 13.81
CA GLU A 179 13.78 6.53 14.84
C GLU A 179 14.62 7.75 15.23
N ILE A 180 15.96 7.66 15.13
CA ILE A 180 16.85 8.81 15.33
C ILE A 180 16.79 9.74 14.11
N ALA A 181 16.93 9.18 12.90
CA ALA A 181 16.96 9.95 11.65
C ALA A 181 15.70 10.81 11.45
N ILE A 182 14.49 10.31 11.75
CA ILE A 182 13.25 11.11 11.61
C ILE A 182 13.17 12.27 12.62
N ARG A 183 13.82 12.15 13.79
CA ARG A 183 13.88 13.21 14.81
C ARG A 183 14.87 14.29 14.39
N GLU A 184 16.00 13.89 13.80
CA GLU A 184 16.95 14.81 13.18
C GLU A 184 16.36 15.51 11.94
N GLU A 185 15.55 14.80 11.14
CA GLU A 185 14.77 15.36 10.03
C GLU A 185 13.79 16.43 10.53
N PHE A 186 12.96 16.12 11.53
CA PHE A 186 12.05 17.11 12.13
C PHE A 186 12.81 18.32 12.72
N GLN A 187 14.01 18.13 13.30
CA GLN A 187 14.85 19.24 13.80
C GLN A 187 15.50 20.06 12.66
N MET A 188 15.81 19.43 11.53
CA MET A 188 16.29 20.11 10.32
C MET A 188 15.16 20.91 9.67
N ASP A 189 14.00 20.28 9.47
CA ASP A 189 12.81 20.89 8.89
C ASP A 189 12.31 22.07 9.71
N LEU A 190 12.28 21.95 11.05
CA LEU A 190 11.90 23.05 11.95
C LEU A 190 12.83 24.28 11.78
N ARG A 191 14.13 24.08 11.54
CA ARG A 191 15.04 25.20 11.21
C ARG A 191 14.73 25.77 9.83
N ILE A 192 14.67 24.92 8.80
CA ILE A 192 14.41 25.35 7.41
C ILE A 192 13.08 26.10 7.31
N ILE A 193 12.03 25.69 8.02
CA ILE A 193 10.75 26.41 8.09
C ILE A 193 10.96 27.81 8.65
N ASN A 194 11.58 27.94 9.83
CA ASN A 194 11.80 29.23 10.48
C ASN A 194 12.69 30.16 9.63
N ASP A 195 13.72 29.62 8.97
CA ASP A 195 14.60 30.36 8.07
C ASP A 195 13.91 30.76 6.74
N THR A 196 12.89 30.01 6.31
CA THR A 196 12.11 30.28 5.08
C THR A 196 10.96 31.27 5.32
N LEU A 197 10.48 31.42 6.55
CA LEU A 197 9.36 32.31 6.86
C LEU A 197 9.74 33.80 6.68
N PRO A 198 8.80 34.65 6.21
CA PRO A 198 9.01 36.10 6.13
C PRO A 198 9.39 36.69 7.50
N GLN A 199 10.32 37.63 7.51
CA GLN A 199 10.88 38.24 8.74
C GLN A 199 9.86 38.94 9.66
N ASN A 200 8.61 39.12 9.21
CA ASN A 200 7.49 39.65 10.00
C ASN A 200 6.49 38.57 10.46
N GLN A 201 6.84 37.29 10.35
CA GLN A 201 6.04 36.13 10.72
C GLN A 201 6.89 35.13 11.49
N SER A 202 6.24 34.27 12.28
CA SER A 202 6.84 33.15 13.02
C SER A 202 5.97 31.92 12.89
N LEU A 203 6.47 30.74 13.29
CA LEU A 203 5.66 29.52 13.25
C LEU A 203 4.36 29.64 14.08
N ASP A 204 4.45 30.30 15.25
CA ASP A 204 3.32 30.64 16.12
C ASP A 204 2.25 31.50 15.43
N SER A 205 2.58 32.17 14.31
CA SER A 205 1.61 32.93 13.51
C SER A 205 0.53 32.03 12.92
N PHE A 206 0.86 30.77 12.61
CA PHE A 206 -0.04 29.77 12.03
C PHE A 206 -0.62 28.77 13.05
N LEU A 207 0.14 28.45 14.11
CA LEU A 207 -0.26 27.43 15.08
C LEU A 207 -1.57 27.75 15.81
N ASN A 208 -2.35 26.70 16.06
CA ASN A 208 -3.61 26.71 16.80
C ASN A 208 -4.66 27.72 16.30
N LYS A 209 -4.69 27.98 14.99
CA LYS A 209 -5.60 28.92 14.30
C LYS A 209 -6.23 28.31 13.06
N PRO A 210 -7.41 28.81 12.62
CA PRO A 210 -7.97 28.45 11.33
C PRO A 210 -7.14 29.00 10.16
N LEU A 211 -6.81 28.15 9.20
CA LEU A 211 -6.10 28.53 7.97
C LEU A 211 -6.83 27.98 6.74
N LYS A 212 -6.95 28.80 5.69
CA LYS A 212 -7.65 28.45 4.45
C LYS A 212 -6.66 28.11 3.35
N PHE A 213 -6.88 26.96 2.72
CA PHE A 213 -6.08 26.46 1.60
C PHE A 213 -6.89 26.38 0.30
N THR A 214 -6.16 26.49 -0.81
CA THR A 214 -6.59 26.20 -2.19
C THR A 214 -5.52 25.33 -2.87
N GLY A 215 -5.72 24.91 -4.12
CA GLY A 215 -4.70 24.17 -4.88
C GLY A 215 -5.00 22.68 -5.05
N CYS A 216 -4.00 21.82 -4.87
CA CYS A 216 -4.03 20.39 -5.17
C CYS A 216 -5.27 19.69 -4.59
N ASN A 217 -6.09 19.08 -5.46
CA ASN A 217 -7.27 18.29 -5.09
C ASN A 217 -8.26 18.98 -4.11
N ILE A 218 -8.27 20.32 -4.09
CA ILE A 218 -9.17 21.15 -3.30
C ILE A 218 -10.15 21.86 -4.25
N SER A 219 -11.44 21.84 -3.92
CA SER A 219 -12.49 22.55 -4.65
C SER A 219 -12.20 24.06 -4.77
N ALA A 220 -12.65 24.71 -5.86
CA ALA A 220 -12.36 26.12 -6.14
C ALA A 220 -12.76 27.12 -5.04
N GLY A 221 -13.68 26.76 -4.13
CA GLY A 221 -14.02 27.54 -2.94
C GLY A 221 -12.95 27.53 -1.83
N GLY A 222 -11.95 26.66 -1.93
CA GLY A 222 -10.96 26.35 -0.90
C GLY A 222 -11.48 25.42 0.21
N VAL A 223 -10.60 25.03 1.11
CA VAL A 223 -10.90 24.32 2.37
C VAL A 223 -10.34 25.12 3.55
N SER A 224 -11.12 25.26 4.62
CA SER A 224 -10.63 25.84 5.88
C SER A 224 -10.35 24.72 6.87
N LEU A 225 -9.12 24.65 7.36
CA LEU A 225 -8.74 23.77 8.46
C LEU A 225 -8.78 24.58 9.75
N ASN A 226 -9.47 24.09 10.79
CA ASN A 226 -9.74 24.87 12.01
C ASN A 226 -8.57 24.87 13.01
N ASN A 227 -7.71 23.86 12.95
CA ASN A 227 -6.53 23.72 13.79
C ASN A 227 -5.32 23.36 12.92
N ILE A 228 -4.18 24.00 13.21
CA ILE A 228 -2.88 23.73 12.59
C ILE A 228 -1.89 23.48 13.74
N THR A 229 -1.30 22.30 13.77
CA THR A 229 -0.40 21.85 14.85
C THR A 229 1.05 21.75 14.37
N LEU A 230 2.01 21.75 15.28
CA LEU A 230 3.42 21.55 14.92
C LEU A 230 3.63 20.16 14.30
N ALA A 231 2.93 19.15 14.80
CA ALA A 231 2.91 17.81 14.22
C ALA A 231 2.47 17.83 12.74
N GLY A 232 1.37 18.52 12.43
CA GLY A 232 0.87 18.62 11.05
C GLY A 232 1.81 19.40 10.14
N ILE A 233 2.46 20.45 10.63
CA ILE A 233 3.43 21.20 9.83
C ILE A 233 4.67 20.36 9.52
N LEU A 234 5.23 19.65 10.51
CA LEU A 234 6.42 18.80 10.31
C LEU A 234 6.11 17.55 9.47
N ALA A 235 4.92 16.97 9.59
CA ALA A 235 4.48 15.88 8.72
C ALA A 235 4.27 16.34 7.26
N VAL A 236 3.90 17.60 7.02
CA VAL A 236 3.92 18.21 5.67
C VAL A 236 5.34 18.53 5.20
N ALA A 237 6.24 18.93 6.11
CA ALA A 237 7.64 19.19 5.79
C ALA A 237 8.34 17.92 5.28
N HIS A 238 8.12 16.78 5.93
CA HIS A 238 8.55 15.46 5.46
C HIS A 238 7.97 15.13 4.06
N LEU A 239 6.69 15.40 3.84
CA LEU A 239 5.99 15.05 2.57
C LEU A 239 6.48 15.83 1.35
N ILE A 240 6.77 17.14 1.48
CA ILE A 240 7.07 18.03 0.34
C ILE A 240 8.36 18.87 0.49
N GLY A 241 9.11 18.70 1.58
CA GLY A 241 10.25 19.53 1.99
C GLY A 241 9.83 20.77 2.80
N ALA A 242 10.50 21.02 3.92
CA ALA A 242 10.25 22.16 4.83
C ALA A 242 10.09 23.54 4.15
N ALA A 243 10.94 23.87 3.17
CA ALA A 243 10.85 25.15 2.48
C ALA A 243 9.54 25.31 1.68
N ASN A 244 9.00 24.22 1.14
CA ASN A 244 7.71 24.22 0.44
C ASN A 244 6.55 24.22 1.44
N ALA A 245 6.69 23.55 2.59
CA ALA A 245 5.72 23.61 3.68
C ALA A 245 5.54 25.05 4.21
N ALA A 246 6.65 25.76 4.48
CA ALA A 246 6.64 27.17 4.89
C ALA A 246 5.98 28.08 3.84
N GLN A 247 6.32 27.91 2.55
CA GLN A 247 5.69 28.66 1.46
C GLN A 247 4.18 28.37 1.35
N ALA A 248 3.74 27.13 1.57
CA ALA A 248 2.33 26.76 1.53
C ALA A 248 1.53 27.37 2.70
N LEU A 249 2.11 27.43 3.90
CA LEU A 249 1.52 28.13 5.06
C LEU A 249 1.34 29.63 4.78
N VAL A 250 2.38 30.29 4.25
CA VAL A 250 2.36 31.73 3.95
C VAL A 250 1.39 32.09 2.82
N SER A 251 1.26 31.23 1.81
CA SER A 251 0.46 31.51 0.60
C SER A 251 -0.98 31.01 0.64
N GLY A 252 -1.31 30.03 1.50
CA GLY A 252 -2.58 29.32 1.44
C GLY A 252 -2.75 28.46 0.18
N ASN A 253 -1.66 28.14 -0.52
CA ASN A 253 -1.66 27.26 -1.68
C ASN A 253 -1.05 25.89 -1.33
N SER A 254 -1.87 24.84 -1.39
CA SER A 254 -1.42 23.45 -1.26
C SER A 254 -0.86 22.95 -2.59
N PRO A 255 0.44 22.63 -2.70
CA PRO A 255 0.93 21.77 -3.77
C PRO A 255 0.41 20.33 -3.59
N CYS A 256 0.74 19.48 -4.56
CA CYS A 256 0.70 18.02 -4.41
C CYS A 256 2.09 17.49 -4.05
N ASP A 257 2.15 16.31 -3.43
CA ASP A 257 3.30 15.42 -3.57
C ASP A 257 3.35 14.77 -4.98
N ASP A 258 4.27 13.82 -5.19
CA ASP A 258 4.39 13.08 -6.46
C ASP A 258 3.22 12.11 -6.75
N MET A 259 2.42 11.78 -5.74
CA MET A 259 1.29 10.84 -5.79
C MET A 259 -0.07 11.55 -5.92
N GLY A 260 -0.10 12.89 -5.89
CA GLY A 260 -1.32 13.70 -5.92
C GLY A 260 -1.91 14.03 -4.55
N THR A 261 -1.22 13.75 -3.46
CA THR A 261 -1.67 14.05 -2.10
C THR A 261 -1.56 15.55 -1.81
N SER A 262 -2.68 16.15 -1.39
CA SER A 262 -2.70 17.52 -0.88
C SER A 262 -2.16 17.58 0.55
N ILE A 263 -1.37 18.62 0.87
CA ILE A 263 -0.85 18.85 2.22
C ILE A 263 -1.97 18.97 3.27
N THR A 264 -3.16 19.46 2.83
CA THR A 264 -4.33 19.59 3.70
C THR A 264 -4.81 18.27 4.27
N LYS A 265 -4.44 17.15 3.63
CA LYS A 265 -4.67 15.81 4.14
C LYS A 265 -3.84 15.58 5.41
N TYR A 266 -2.51 15.71 5.33
CA TYR A 266 -1.60 15.58 6.48
C TYR A 266 -1.95 16.59 7.59
N LEU A 267 -2.23 17.85 7.25
CA LEU A 267 -2.70 18.84 8.24
C LEU A 267 -3.99 18.42 8.98
N THR A 268 -4.85 17.60 8.36
CA THR A 268 -6.06 17.02 8.99
C THR A 268 -5.77 15.68 9.68
N ASP A 269 -4.83 14.89 9.19
CA ASP A 269 -4.40 13.63 9.81
C ASP A 269 -3.75 13.89 11.17
N PHE A 270 -3.04 15.01 11.33
CA PHE A 270 -2.28 15.37 12.53
C PHE A 270 -2.93 16.48 13.40
N SER A 271 -4.16 16.94 13.09
CA SER A 271 -4.79 18.08 13.80
C SER A 271 -5.19 17.82 15.26
N GLU A 272 -5.07 16.58 15.75
CA GLU A 272 -5.31 16.16 17.14
C GLU A 272 -4.01 15.67 17.85
N CYS A 273 -2.85 16.05 17.31
CA CYS A 273 -1.54 15.91 17.93
C CYS A 273 -0.80 17.27 17.86
N ASP A 274 -0.37 17.80 19.01
CA ASP A 274 0.51 18.97 19.08
C ASP A 274 1.55 18.82 20.21
N PHE A 275 2.66 19.55 20.11
CA PHE A 275 3.79 19.53 21.07
C PHE A 275 4.63 20.81 20.92
N PRO A 276 5.38 21.26 21.95
CA PRO A 276 6.24 22.43 21.83
C PRO A 276 7.48 22.14 20.98
N ALA A 277 8.00 23.17 20.31
CA ALA A 277 9.21 23.09 19.48
C ALA A 277 10.41 22.47 20.21
N GLU A 278 10.59 22.78 21.50
CA GLU A 278 11.66 22.24 22.35
C GLU A 278 11.73 20.71 22.33
N GLN A 279 10.57 20.03 22.28
CA GLN A 279 10.53 18.56 22.30
C GLN A 279 11.03 17.92 21.00
N VAL A 280 11.09 18.67 19.89
CA VAL A 280 11.76 18.21 18.66
C VAL A 280 13.28 18.18 18.89
N THR A 281 13.82 19.15 19.61
CA THR A 281 15.23 19.19 19.99
C THR A 281 15.56 18.12 21.05
N ASP A 282 14.76 18.02 22.12
CA ASP A 282 14.93 17.00 23.16
C ASP A 282 14.86 15.58 22.61
N ALA A 283 14.02 15.33 21.59
CA ALA A 283 13.88 14.02 20.98
C ALA A 283 15.15 13.52 20.31
N VAL A 284 15.99 14.40 19.73
CA VAL A 284 17.31 14.02 19.21
C VAL A 284 18.24 13.68 20.38
N ASN A 285 18.38 14.60 21.34
CA ASN A 285 19.23 14.46 22.53
C ASN A 285 18.91 13.19 23.34
N SER A 286 17.65 12.74 23.33
CA SER A 286 17.19 11.57 24.10
C SER A 286 17.78 10.23 23.65
N PHE A 287 18.25 10.11 22.40
CA PHE A 287 18.90 8.89 21.90
C PHE A 287 20.43 8.94 22.04
N GLU A 288 21.05 10.12 21.89
CA GLU A 288 22.50 10.30 22.08
C GLU A 288 22.97 9.90 23.49
N ASN A 289 22.11 10.11 24.51
CA ASN A 289 22.42 9.80 25.91
C ASN A 289 22.10 8.33 26.31
N ASN A 290 21.66 7.49 25.37
CA ASN A 290 21.27 6.08 25.62
C ASN A 290 21.95 5.08 24.66
N SER A 291 23.06 5.49 24.02
CA SER A 291 23.80 4.72 22.99
C SER A 291 25.21 4.32 23.44
#